data_AF-A0A6L6F141-F1
#
_entry.id   AF-A0A6L6F141-F1
#
_cell.length_a   1.000
_cell.length_b   1.000
_cell.length_c   1.000
_cell.angle_alpha   90.00
_cell.angle_beta   90.00
_cell.angle_gamma   90.00
#
_symmetry.space_group_name_H-M   'P 1'
#
loop_
_entity.id
_entity.type
_entity.pdbx_description
1 polymer ?
#
loop_
_entity_poly.entity_id
_entity_poly.type
_entity_poly.pdbx_seq_one_letter_code
_entity_poly.pdbx_strand_id
1 'polypeptide(L)'
;MTTVLPDNSALLEEATKAASIATFQGGNVPQINEMPERRKRKYTIISADDHLVEPPNLFDGRLSAKYGDRAPKLVDMDDGSQVWVLDGQVLSVIAINAVAGQKQDEDLVEPRHFADIREGAYDVHKRVEDMDLDGVYASLCFPSLVGFAGVRLQALPDQKYALDTV
;
A
#
# COMPACT_ATOMS: atom_id res chain seq x y z
N MET A 1 -34.85 5.79 6.08
CA MET A 1 -34.66 6.30 4.71
C MET A 1 -33.40 5.63 4.20
N THR A 2 -33.54 4.56 3.43
CA THR A 2 -32.44 3.69 3.02
C THR A 2 -31.67 4.40 1.91
N THR A 3 -30.52 4.99 2.23
CA THR A 3 -29.59 5.51 1.23
C THR A 3 -28.99 4.33 0.49
N VAL A 4 -29.46 4.12 -0.74
CA VAL A 4 -28.86 3.21 -1.70
C VAL A 4 -27.45 3.76 -2.00
N LEU A 5 -26.42 2.99 -1.68
CA LEU A 5 -25.04 3.32 -2.07
C LEU A 5 -25.00 3.50 -3.59
N PRO A 6 -24.29 4.51 -4.12
CA PRO A 6 -24.17 4.69 -5.56
C PRO A 6 -23.54 3.45 -6.20
N ASP A 7 -24.04 3.09 -7.37
CA ASP A 7 -23.53 2.00 -8.19
C ASP A 7 -22.13 2.38 -8.71
N ASN A 8 -21.11 1.82 -8.07
CA ASN A 8 -19.71 2.05 -8.40
C ASN A 8 -19.21 1.11 -9.53
N SER A 9 -20.10 0.36 -10.20
CA SER A 9 -19.73 -0.56 -11.27
C SER A 9 -18.94 0.13 -12.40
N ALA A 10 -19.32 1.35 -12.78
CA ALA A 10 -18.63 2.12 -13.82
C ALA A 10 -17.20 2.56 -13.40
N LEU A 11 -17.00 2.92 -12.13
CA LEU A 11 -15.68 3.28 -11.59
C LEU A 11 -14.77 2.04 -11.48
N LEU A 12 -15.35 0.89 -11.14
CA LEU A 12 -14.66 -0.40 -11.16
C LEU A 12 -14.30 -0.79 -12.60
N GLU A 13 -15.18 -0.58 -13.58
CA GLU A 13 -14.91 -0.87 -14.99
C GLU A 13 -13.77 -0.02 -15.57
N GLU A 14 -13.68 1.25 -15.18
CA GLU A 14 -12.60 2.16 -15.56
C GLU A 14 -11.27 1.80 -14.89
N ALA A 15 -11.32 1.41 -13.61
CA ALA A 15 -10.16 0.89 -12.88
C ALA A 15 -9.63 -0.42 -13.48
N THR A 16 -10.50 -1.34 -13.88
CA THR A 16 -10.14 -2.58 -14.58
C THR A 16 -9.41 -2.28 -15.90
N LYS A 17 -9.83 -1.25 -16.64
CA LYS A 17 -9.12 -0.79 -17.86
C LYS A 17 -7.76 -0.14 -17.58
N ALA A 18 -7.62 0.58 -16.47
CA ALA A 18 -6.33 1.19 -16.08
C ALA A 18 -5.34 0.15 -15.55
N ALA A 19 -5.81 -0.88 -14.86
CA ALA A 19 -5.00 -2.00 -14.36
C ALA A 19 -4.50 -2.94 -15.47
N SER A 20 -5.13 -2.93 -16.65
CA SER A 20 -4.83 -3.89 -17.73
C SER A 20 -3.59 -3.56 -18.58
N ILE A 21 -2.79 -2.54 -18.24
CA ILE A 21 -1.62 -2.11 -19.06
C ILE A 21 -0.34 -2.92 -18.76
N ALA A 22 -0.33 -3.80 -17.76
CA ALA A 22 0.79 -4.73 -17.54
C ALA A 22 0.30 -6.18 -17.60
N THR A 23 0.71 -6.89 -18.66
CA THR A 23 0.48 -8.33 -18.83
C THR A 23 1.03 -9.11 -17.64
N PHE A 24 0.12 -9.78 -16.93
CA PHE A 24 0.40 -10.72 -15.86
C PHE A 24 0.96 -12.03 -16.41
N GLN A 25 2.15 -12.41 -15.96
CA GLN A 25 2.47 -13.81 -15.76
C GLN A 25 2.38 -14.08 -14.27
N GLY A 26 1.19 -14.51 -13.83
CA GLY A 26 1.06 -15.12 -12.51
C GLY A 26 2.02 -16.27 -12.38
N GLY A 27 2.76 -16.33 -11.29
CA GLY A 27 3.66 -17.46 -11.09
C GLY A 27 4.41 -17.45 -9.79
N ASN A 28 4.96 -16.32 -9.35
CA ASN A 28 5.80 -16.31 -8.17
C ASN A 28 5.49 -15.09 -7.32
N VAL A 29 4.83 -15.30 -6.17
CA VAL A 29 5.18 -14.48 -5.00
C VAL A 29 6.70 -14.59 -4.94
N PRO A 30 7.48 -13.49 -5.00
CA PRO A 30 8.90 -13.59 -4.80
C PRO A 30 9.08 -14.36 -3.52
N GLN A 31 9.64 -15.57 -3.61
CA GLN A 31 10.18 -16.21 -2.42
C GLN A 31 11.13 -15.16 -1.91
N ILE A 32 10.74 -14.44 -0.84
CA ILE A 32 11.63 -13.54 -0.14
C ILE A 32 12.93 -14.32 -0.08
N ASN A 33 13.98 -13.80 -0.74
CA ASN A 33 15.25 -14.50 -0.83
C ASN A 33 15.54 -15.12 0.54
N GLU A 34 16.15 -16.32 0.58
CA GLU A 34 16.73 -16.81 1.83
C GLU A 34 17.32 -15.60 2.57
N MET A 35 16.83 -15.37 3.79
CA MET A 35 17.10 -14.12 4.50
C MET A 35 18.61 -13.88 4.43
N PRO A 36 19.05 -12.74 3.87
CA PRO A 36 20.47 -12.52 3.72
C PRO A 36 21.10 -12.54 5.10
N GLU A 37 22.38 -12.93 5.17
CA GLU A 37 23.10 -12.77 6.43
C GLU A 37 23.04 -11.31 6.88
N ARG A 38 22.84 -11.13 8.19
CA ARG A 38 22.83 -9.83 8.84
C ARG A 38 24.04 -9.01 8.40
N ARG A 39 23.81 -7.81 7.85
CA ARG A 39 24.90 -6.96 7.35
C ARG A 39 25.85 -6.57 8.49
N LYS A 40 27.16 -6.63 8.27
CA LYS A 40 28.15 -6.07 9.21
C LYS A 40 28.08 -4.54 9.17
N ARG A 41 28.07 -3.89 10.34
CA ARG A 41 28.03 -2.41 10.43
C ARG A 41 29.29 -1.85 11.06
N LYS A 42 29.81 -0.78 10.45
CA LYS A 42 30.84 0.06 11.04
C LYS A 42 30.25 1.32 11.70
N TYR A 43 29.14 1.81 11.17
CA TYR A 43 28.49 3.04 11.61
C TYR A 43 27.00 2.78 11.90
N THR A 44 26.43 3.60 12.76
CA THR A 44 24.99 3.65 12.98
C THR A 44 24.32 4.31 11.78
N ILE A 45 23.35 3.63 11.16
CA ILE A 45 22.56 4.16 10.05
C ILE A 45 21.19 4.56 10.58
N ILE A 46 20.76 5.78 10.26
CA ILE A 46 19.40 6.25 10.51
C ILE A 46 18.78 6.51 9.14
N SER A 47 17.70 5.80 8.80
CA SER A 47 16.94 6.07 7.59
C SER A 47 16.15 7.35 7.77
N ALA A 48 16.37 8.31 6.88
CA ALA A 48 15.63 9.57 6.88
C ALA A 48 14.33 9.48 6.06
N ASP A 49 14.14 8.40 5.31
CA ASP A 49 13.03 8.24 4.37
C ASP A 49 12.73 6.76 4.14
N ASP A 50 11.78 6.23 4.91
CA ASP A 50 11.15 4.95 4.66
C ASP A 50 9.65 5.14 4.47
N HIS A 51 8.99 4.15 3.88
CA HIS A 51 7.55 4.14 3.70
C HIS A 51 6.91 2.87 4.23
N LEU A 52 5.70 2.99 4.76
CA LEU A 52 4.82 1.88 5.09
C LEU A 52 3.78 1.72 3.97
N VAL A 53 3.49 0.48 3.60
CA VAL A 53 2.25 0.13 2.90
C VAL A 53 1.16 0.00 3.96
N GLU A 54 0.16 0.87 3.91
CA GLU A 54 -0.91 0.88 4.89
C GLU A 54 -1.56 -0.51 5.02
N PRO A 55 -1.66 -1.07 6.25
CA PRO A 55 -2.35 -2.34 6.45
C PRO A 55 -3.81 -2.28 5.98
N PRO A 56 -4.39 -3.37 5.47
CA PRO A 56 -5.74 -3.35 4.90
C PRO A 56 -6.81 -2.91 5.90
N ASN A 57 -6.57 -3.17 7.19
CA ASN A 57 -7.46 -2.82 8.30
C ASN A 57 -7.13 -1.48 8.97
N LEU A 58 -6.27 -0.65 8.37
CA LEU A 58 -5.78 0.58 9.01
C LEU A 58 -6.92 1.53 9.40
N PHE A 59 -7.97 1.61 8.58
CA PHE A 59 -9.07 2.56 8.76
C PHE A 59 -10.28 1.98 9.49
N ASP A 60 -10.26 0.69 9.83
CA ASP A 60 -11.37 -0.02 10.44
C ASP A 60 -11.76 0.62 11.79
N GLY A 61 -12.97 1.18 11.84
CA GLY A 61 -13.50 1.83 13.04
C GLY A 61 -12.74 3.08 13.49
N ARG A 62 -11.82 3.61 12.67
CA ARG A 62 -11.01 4.79 13.02
C ARG A 62 -11.57 6.11 12.49
N LEU A 63 -12.40 6.06 11.44
CA LEU A 63 -13.13 7.23 10.97
C LEU A 63 -14.41 7.47 11.77
N SER A 64 -14.81 8.74 11.85
CA SER A 64 -16.08 9.13 12.46
C SER A 64 -17.26 8.46 11.77
N ALA A 65 -18.19 7.90 12.55
CA ALA A 65 -19.38 7.20 12.05
C ALA A 65 -20.22 8.01 11.04
N LYS A 66 -20.14 9.35 11.07
CA LYS A 66 -20.82 10.24 10.10
C LYS A 66 -20.35 10.05 8.65
N TYR A 67 -19.17 9.46 8.45
CA TYR A 67 -18.62 9.16 7.13
C TYR A 67 -19.05 7.79 6.60
N GLY A 68 -19.71 6.97 7.42
CA GLY A 68 -20.21 5.65 7.00
C GLY A 68 -19.13 4.83 6.30
N ASP A 69 -19.45 4.39 5.08
CA ASP A 69 -18.59 3.53 4.26
C ASP A 69 -17.53 4.29 3.43
N ARG A 70 -17.31 5.58 3.71
CA ARG A 70 -16.33 6.41 3.01
C ARG A 70 -14.90 6.19 3.48
N ALA A 71 -14.66 5.33 4.48
CA ALA A 71 -13.28 5.01 4.89
C ALA A 71 -12.46 4.44 3.72
N PRO A 72 -11.17 4.77 3.61
CA PRO A 72 -10.31 4.17 2.60
C PRO A 72 -10.32 2.65 2.78
N LYS A 73 -10.40 1.92 1.66
CA LYS A 73 -10.53 0.46 1.66
C LYS A 73 -9.71 -0.19 0.57
N LEU A 74 -9.15 -1.35 0.89
CA LEU A 74 -8.55 -2.25 -0.08
C LEU A 74 -9.66 -3.11 -0.71
N VAL A 75 -9.67 -3.24 -2.03
CA VAL A 75 -10.70 -3.97 -2.79
C VAL A 75 -10.02 -4.96 -3.73
N ASP A 76 -10.48 -6.21 -3.72
CA ASP A 76 -10.08 -7.24 -4.69
C ASP A 76 -10.76 -7.00 -6.04
N MET A 77 -10.00 -7.15 -7.12
CA MET A 77 -10.44 -7.01 -8.50
C MET A 77 -10.62 -8.38 -9.16
N ASP A 78 -11.40 -8.43 -10.24
CA ASP A 78 -11.69 -9.68 -10.98
C ASP A 78 -10.43 -10.34 -11.58
N ASP A 79 -9.37 -9.58 -11.85
CA ASP A 79 -8.10 -10.07 -12.37
C ASP A 79 -7.15 -10.61 -11.28
N GLY A 80 -7.60 -10.64 -10.02
CA GLY A 80 -6.83 -11.09 -8.86
C GLY A 80 -5.90 -10.03 -8.27
N SER A 81 -5.90 -8.81 -8.81
CA SER A 81 -5.20 -7.67 -8.19
C SER A 81 -6.04 -7.05 -7.05
N GLN A 82 -5.40 -6.18 -6.27
CA GLN A 82 -6.03 -5.34 -5.28
C GLN A 82 -5.82 -3.87 -5.63
N VAL A 83 -6.75 -3.01 -5.20
CA VAL A 83 -6.65 -1.56 -5.34
C VAL A 83 -7.13 -0.85 -4.07
N TRP A 84 -6.58 0.33 -3.81
CA TRP A 84 -7.13 1.21 -2.78
C TRP A 84 -8.27 2.03 -3.37
N VAL A 85 -9.35 2.17 -2.61
CA VAL A 85 -10.45 3.10 -2.93
C VAL A 85 -10.51 4.16 -1.84
N LEU A 86 -10.31 5.42 -2.24
CA LEU A 86 -10.34 6.60 -1.37
C LEU A 86 -11.43 7.55 -1.87
N ASP A 87 -12.51 7.71 -1.10
CA ASP A 87 -13.66 8.57 -1.45
C ASP A 87 -14.17 8.35 -2.89
N GLY A 88 -14.25 7.09 -3.33
CA GLY A 88 -14.67 6.70 -4.68
C GLY A 88 -13.56 6.76 -5.74
N GLN A 89 -12.38 7.31 -5.43
CA GLN A 89 -11.23 7.28 -6.33
C GLN A 89 -10.51 5.95 -6.22
N VAL A 90 -10.29 5.29 -7.36
CA VAL A 90 -9.50 4.06 -7.41
C VAL A 90 -8.03 4.40 -7.60
N LEU A 91 -7.21 3.91 -6.67
CA LEU A 91 -5.77 4.05 -6.66
C LEU A 91 -5.18 2.68 -7.02
N SER A 92 -4.76 2.54 -8.27
CA SER A 92 -4.31 1.29 -8.88
C SER A 92 -2.99 0.74 -8.35
N VAL A 93 -2.37 1.42 -7.39
CA VAL A 93 -1.11 0.97 -6.79
C VAL A 93 -1.33 0.73 -5.30
N ILE A 94 -1.28 -0.53 -4.89
CA ILE A 94 -1.37 -0.94 -3.49
C ILE A 94 -0.07 -0.67 -2.73
N ALA A 95 1.06 -0.73 -3.43
CA ALA A 95 2.39 -0.63 -2.85
C ALA A 95 3.40 -0.19 -3.91
N ILE A 96 3.61 1.12 -4.02
CA ILE A 96 4.53 1.70 -5.00
C ILE A 96 5.95 1.21 -4.68
N ASN A 97 6.57 0.46 -5.60
CA ASN A 97 7.94 -0.04 -5.47
C ASN A 97 8.21 -0.90 -4.23
N ALA A 98 7.22 -1.61 -3.67
CA ALA A 98 7.43 -2.51 -2.54
C ALA A 98 8.05 -3.86 -2.95
N VAL A 99 9.16 -3.77 -3.69
CA VAL A 99 9.89 -4.89 -4.32
C VAL A 99 11.07 -5.37 -3.48
N ALA A 100 11.17 -4.93 -2.23
CA ALA A 100 12.25 -5.30 -1.32
C ALA A 100 12.33 -6.83 -1.14
N GLY A 101 13.46 -7.42 -1.54
CA GLY A 101 13.68 -8.86 -1.50
C GLY A 101 13.41 -9.60 -2.81
N GLN A 102 12.93 -8.91 -3.87
CA GLN A 102 12.93 -9.45 -5.24
C GLN A 102 14.36 -9.60 -5.76
N LYS A 103 14.61 -10.55 -6.66
CA LYS A 103 15.93 -10.73 -7.25
C LYS A 103 16.19 -9.67 -8.32
N GLN A 104 17.44 -9.22 -8.39
CA GLN A 104 17.85 -8.15 -9.30
C GLN A 104 17.89 -8.58 -10.79
N ASP A 105 17.89 -9.89 -11.07
CA ASP A 105 17.85 -10.47 -12.42
C ASP A 105 16.44 -10.84 -12.89
N GLU A 106 15.41 -10.60 -12.08
CA GLU A 106 14.01 -10.69 -12.47
C GLU A 106 13.57 -9.35 -13.07
N ASP A 107 12.75 -9.37 -14.12
CA ASP A 107 12.07 -8.16 -14.59
C ASP A 107 11.28 -7.62 -13.40
N LEU A 108 11.58 -6.40 -12.95
CA LEU A 108 10.90 -5.81 -11.78
C LEU A 108 9.39 -5.78 -12.04
N VAL A 109 8.65 -6.60 -11.30
CA VAL A 109 7.19 -6.65 -11.36
C VAL A 109 6.65 -5.95 -10.11
N GLU A 110 5.89 -4.88 -10.34
CA GLU A 110 5.19 -4.18 -9.27
C GLU A 110 4.20 -5.13 -8.57
N PRO A 111 4.17 -5.14 -7.23
CA PRO A 111 3.17 -5.89 -6.49
C PRO A 111 1.76 -5.44 -6.86
N ARG A 112 0.90 -6.38 -7.21
CA ARG A 112 -0.52 -6.12 -7.52
C ARG A 112 -1.47 -6.72 -6.49
N HIS A 113 -0.96 -7.55 -5.57
CA HIS A 113 -1.71 -8.08 -4.44
C HIS A 113 -0.87 -8.00 -3.15
N PHE A 114 -1.50 -7.87 -1.97
CA PHE A 114 -0.81 -7.73 -0.69
C PHE A 114 0.11 -8.92 -0.35
N ALA A 115 -0.30 -10.10 -0.82
CA ALA A 115 0.47 -11.35 -0.70
C ALA A 115 1.80 -11.34 -1.49
N ASP A 116 1.98 -10.42 -2.43
CA ASP A 116 3.21 -10.28 -3.22
C ASP A 116 4.25 -9.41 -2.49
N ILE A 117 3.86 -8.79 -1.38
CA ILE A 117 4.67 -7.82 -0.65
C ILE A 117 5.29 -8.48 0.57
N ARG A 118 6.57 -8.20 0.82
CA ARG A 118 7.26 -8.58 2.06
C ARG A 118 6.52 -8.03 3.28
N GLU A 119 6.29 -8.87 4.28
CA GLU A 119 5.53 -8.48 5.49
C GLU A 119 6.08 -7.23 6.18
N GLY A 120 7.40 -7.04 6.20
CA GLY A 120 8.04 -5.85 6.78
C GLY A 120 7.67 -4.53 6.10
N ALA A 121 6.97 -4.55 4.97
CA ALA A 121 6.41 -3.35 4.33
C ALA A 121 5.13 -2.84 5.03
N TYR A 122 4.44 -3.67 5.82
CA TYR A 122 3.16 -3.30 6.46
C TYR A 122 3.06 -3.75 7.93
N ASP A 123 3.81 -4.75 8.36
CA ASP A 123 3.89 -5.20 9.75
C ASP A 123 5.11 -4.59 10.44
N VAL A 124 4.87 -3.86 11.53
CA VAL A 124 5.92 -3.13 12.26
C VAL A 124 6.95 -4.05 12.91
N HIS A 125 6.56 -5.24 13.38
CA HIS A 125 7.49 -6.18 13.99
C HIS A 125 8.40 -6.80 12.94
N LYS A 126 7.82 -7.16 11.78
CA LYS A 126 8.58 -7.62 10.61
C LYS A 126 9.49 -6.53 10.05
N ARG A 127 9.06 -5.27 10.09
CA ARG A 127 9.91 -4.13 9.73
C ARG A 127 11.14 -4.03 10.63
N VAL A 128 10.99 -4.22 11.94
CA VAL A 128 12.15 -4.21 12.86
C VAL A 128 13.10 -5.37 12.55
N GLU A 129 12.60 -6.58 12.28
CA GLU A 129 13.42 -7.71 11.83
C GLU A 129 14.22 -7.34 10.56
N ASP A 130 13.57 -6.70 9.58
CA ASP A 130 14.22 -6.24 8.34
C ASP A 130 15.27 -5.15 8.57
N MET A 131 14.98 -4.18 9.44
CA MET A 131 15.94 -3.16 9.87
C MET A 131 17.15 -3.81 10.56
N ASP A 132 16.91 -4.86 11.35
CA ASP A 132 17.94 -5.63 12.03
C ASP A 132 18.79 -6.47 11.09
N LEU A 133 18.28 -6.85 9.92
CA LEU A 133 19.02 -7.53 8.85
C LEU A 133 19.85 -6.51 8.05
N ASP A 134 19.22 -5.41 7.62
CA ASP A 134 19.82 -4.39 6.76
C ASP A 134 20.82 -3.48 7.50
N GLY A 135 20.64 -3.32 8.82
CA GLY A 135 21.51 -2.50 9.66
C GLY A 135 21.05 -1.06 9.86
N VAL A 136 19.75 -0.84 9.69
CA VAL A 136 19.10 0.43 10.00
C VAL A 136 18.78 0.45 11.49
N TYR A 137 19.33 1.43 12.22
CA TYR A 137 19.12 1.57 13.66
C TYR A 137 17.81 2.28 13.99
N ALA A 138 17.45 3.30 13.21
CA ALA A 138 16.22 4.05 13.37
C ALA A 138 15.74 4.53 12.00
N SER A 139 14.44 4.84 11.90
CA SER A 139 13.80 5.20 10.64
C SER A 139 12.73 6.27 10.86
N LEU A 140 12.66 7.23 9.94
CA LEU A 140 11.46 8.04 9.71
C LEU A 140 10.59 7.32 8.69
N CYS A 141 9.36 6.99 9.07
CA CYS A 141 8.44 6.20 8.24
C CYS A 141 7.23 7.05 7.83
N PHE A 142 7.03 7.19 6.52
CA PHE A 142 5.99 8.01 5.90
C PHE A 142 4.87 7.14 5.31
N PRO A 143 3.64 7.68 5.19
CA PRO A 143 2.54 6.97 4.55
C PRO A 143 2.75 6.85 3.03
N SER A 144 2.06 5.89 2.41
CA SER A 144 2.09 5.65 0.96
C SER A 144 0.74 5.99 0.30
N LEU A 145 -0.37 5.60 0.93
CA LEU A 145 -1.73 5.76 0.42
C LEU A 145 -2.11 7.22 0.17
N VAL A 146 -1.69 8.14 1.03
CA VAL A 146 -2.10 9.55 0.93
C VAL A 146 -1.15 10.39 0.08
N GLY A 147 -0.08 9.77 -0.44
CA GLY A 147 0.96 10.42 -1.23
C GLY A 147 1.86 11.35 -0.42
N PHE A 148 2.85 11.94 -1.10
CA PHE A 148 3.81 12.85 -0.48
C PHE A 148 3.11 13.99 0.26
N ALA A 149 3.39 14.16 1.55
CA ALA A 149 2.76 15.18 2.39
C ALA A 149 1.21 15.20 2.36
N GLY A 150 0.55 14.05 2.08
CA GLY A 150 -0.91 13.95 2.07
C GLY A 150 -1.58 14.63 0.87
N VAL A 151 -0.86 14.86 -0.23
CA VAL A 151 -1.39 15.56 -1.42
C VAL A 151 -2.68 14.96 -1.97
N ARG A 152 -2.90 13.64 -1.83
CA ARG A 152 -4.15 13.01 -2.30
C ARG A 152 -5.35 13.45 -1.46
N LEU A 153 -5.18 13.52 -0.13
CA LEU A 153 -6.24 14.03 0.75
C LEU A 153 -6.51 15.52 0.49
N GLN A 154 -5.45 16.31 0.31
CA GLN A 154 -5.59 17.74 0.01
C GLN A 154 -6.36 17.99 -1.31
N ALA A 155 -6.26 17.07 -2.27
CA ALA A 155 -6.95 17.16 -3.55
C ALA A 155 -8.42 16.71 -3.51
N LEU A 156 -8.91 16.14 -2.40
CA LEU A 156 -10.30 15.67 -2.32
C LEU A 156 -11.29 16.85 -2.33
N PRO A 157 -12.46 16.73 -3.00
CA PRO A 157 -13.45 17.80 -3.02
C PRO A 157 -14.02 18.14 -1.63
N ASP A 158 -14.23 17.13 -0.78
CA ASP A 158 -14.71 17.30 0.59
C ASP A 158 -13.53 17.49 1.54
N GLN A 159 -13.12 18.75 1.70
CA GLN A 159 -12.00 19.13 2.58
C GLN A 159 -12.25 18.78 4.05
N LYS A 160 -13.52 18.70 4.47
CA LYS A 160 -13.84 18.29 5.82
C LYS A 160 -13.59 16.80 6.01
N TYR A 161 -13.99 15.97 5.06
CA TYR A 161 -13.65 14.56 5.05
C TYR A 161 -12.13 14.35 5.00
N ALA A 162 -11.42 15.08 4.13
CA ALA A 162 -9.96 14.98 4.02
C ALA A 162 -9.25 15.23 5.35
N LEU A 163 -9.64 16.28 6.08
CA LEU A 163 -9.07 16.61 7.38
C LEU A 163 -9.45 15.60 8.48
N ASP A 164 -10.65 15.03 8.43
CA ASP A 164 -11.08 14.04 9.43
C ASP A 164 -10.55 12.60 9.12
N THR A 165 -9.84 12.41 8.00
CA THR A 165 -9.23 11.12 7.58
C THR A 165 -7.76 11.00 8.00
N VAL A 166 -7.13 12.07 8.50
CA VAL A 166 -5.75 12.09 9.04
C VAL A 166 -5.67 11.91 10.54
#